data_AF-A0A7W3PGI9-F1
#
_entry.id   AF-A0A7W3PGI9-F1
#
_cell.length_a   1.000
_cell.length_b   1.000
_cell.length_c   1.000
_cell.angle_alpha   90.00
_cell.angle_beta   90.00
_cell.angle_gamma   90.00
#
_symmetry.space_group_name_H-M   'P 1'
#
loop_
_entity.id
_entity.type
_entity.pdbx_description
1 polymer ?
#
loop_
_entity_poly.entity_id
_entity_poly.type
_entity_poly.pdbx_seq_one_letter_code
_entity_poly.pdbx_strand_id
1 'polypeptide(L)'
;MTAGSCTGGLGPEGCPTPGAHLAELVEVTALIAHVYDIHTLDVRAGVDHLDLEDDVVAMLTVDVVAARSPDAARLARMLHLTERAGHHGSEPHGRTTWRCWTGWVPAAGPGLPVSLHVTAPIRG
;
A
#
# COMPACT_ATOMS: atom_id res chain seq x y z
N MET A 1 -8.98 2.07 -26.12
CA MET A 1 -8.40 3.21 -25.36
C MET A 1 -7.01 2.78 -24.97
N THR A 2 -6.00 3.38 -25.60
CA THR A 2 -4.61 2.94 -25.51
C THR A 2 -4.00 3.40 -24.19
N ALA A 3 -3.46 2.45 -23.42
CA ALA A 3 -2.54 2.72 -22.34
C ALA A 3 -1.42 3.63 -22.86
N GLY A 4 -1.12 4.71 -22.13
CA GLY A 4 -0.04 5.62 -22.46
C GLY A 4 1.29 4.90 -22.40
N SER A 5 1.77 4.45 -23.55
CA SER A 5 3.13 3.99 -23.75
C SER A 5 4.06 5.19 -23.61
N CYS A 6 5.04 5.12 -22.70
CA CYS A 6 6.10 6.11 -22.50
C CYS A 6 7.08 6.22 -23.70
N THR A 7 6.66 5.85 -24.91
CA THR A 7 7.48 5.88 -26.13
C THR A 7 7.46 7.23 -26.85
N GLY A 8 7.00 8.30 -26.19
CA GLY A 8 6.81 9.61 -26.79
C GLY A 8 7.61 10.72 -26.10
N GLY A 9 8.95 10.65 -26.21
CA GLY A 9 9.85 11.80 -26.18
C GLY A 9 9.92 12.65 -24.90
N LEU A 10 11.03 12.53 -24.15
CA LEU A 10 11.80 13.63 -23.54
C LEU A 10 12.98 13.04 -22.74
N GLY A 11 14.08 12.70 -23.45
CA GLY A 11 15.42 12.47 -22.86
C GLY A 11 15.58 11.36 -21.80
N PRO A 12 16.83 10.99 -21.46
CA PRO A 12 17.12 10.03 -20.38
C PRO A 12 16.90 10.60 -18.95
N GLU A 13 16.43 11.84 -18.83
CA GLU A 13 16.25 12.58 -17.56
C GLU A 13 14.79 12.59 -17.06
N GLY A 14 13.85 12.01 -17.79
CA GLY A 14 12.41 12.21 -17.55
C GLY A 14 11.60 10.97 -17.16
N CYS A 15 12.20 9.77 -17.14
CA CYS A 15 11.51 8.56 -16.71
C CYS A 15 12.01 8.17 -15.31
N PRO A 16 11.29 8.55 -14.23
CA PRO A 16 11.70 8.16 -12.90
C PRO A 16 11.80 6.63 -12.79
N THR A 17 12.91 6.16 -12.25
CA THR A 17 13.15 4.73 -12.07
C THR A 17 12.14 4.18 -11.06
N PRO A 18 11.52 3.01 -11.31
CA PRO A 18 10.50 2.44 -10.41
C PRO A 18 10.93 2.39 -8.95
N GLY A 19 12.23 2.16 -8.67
CA GLY A 19 12.79 2.13 -7.32
C GLY A 19 12.76 3.47 -6.58
N ALA A 20 12.90 4.61 -7.27
CA ALA A 20 12.82 5.94 -6.64
C ALA A 20 11.39 6.22 -6.12
N HIS A 21 10.39 5.78 -6.88
CA HIS A 21 8.98 5.88 -6.47
C HIS A 21 8.63 4.98 -5.28
N LEU A 22 9.24 3.80 -5.16
CA LEU A 22 9.01 2.92 -4.01
C LEU A 22 9.56 3.55 -2.72
N ALA A 23 10.77 4.11 -2.76
CA ALA A 23 11.33 4.81 -1.61
C ALA A 23 10.48 6.01 -1.20
N GLU A 24 10.04 6.81 -2.17
CA GLU A 24 9.14 7.95 -1.95
C GLU A 24 7.80 7.51 -1.33
N LEU A 25 7.22 6.40 -1.80
CA LEU A 25 5.98 5.86 -1.22
C LEU A 25 6.15 5.42 0.23
N VAL A 26 7.28 4.79 0.56
CA VAL A 26 7.62 4.43 1.96
C VAL A 26 7.74 5.70 2.81
N GLU A 27 8.52 6.68 2.34
CA GLU A 27 8.77 7.93 3.07
C GLU A 27 7.50 8.75 3.29
N VAL A 28 6.68 8.92 2.24
CA VAL A 28 5.41 9.65 2.32
C VAL A 28 4.43 8.95 3.27
N THR A 29 4.35 7.61 3.20
CA THR A 29 3.46 6.85 4.08
C THR A 29 3.91 6.94 5.54
N ALA A 30 5.23 6.85 5.79
CA ALA A 30 5.80 7.03 7.12
C ALA A 30 5.61 8.46 7.64
N LEU A 31 5.75 9.48 6.79
CA LEU A 31 5.52 10.87 7.13
C LEU A 31 4.04 11.12 7.50
N ILE A 32 3.10 10.59 6.72
CA ILE A 32 1.67 10.65 7.06
C ILE A 32 1.46 10.01 8.43
N ALA A 33 1.95 8.78 8.64
CA ALA A 33 1.80 8.13 9.94
C ALA A 33 2.36 8.99 11.09
N HIS A 34 3.54 9.59 10.91
CA HIS A 34 4.17 10.48 11.89
C HIS A 34 3.34 11.74 12.18
N VAL A 35 2.90 12.47 11.15
CA VAL A 35 2.09 13.70 11.29
C VAL A 35 0.79 13.46 12.05
N TYR A 36 0.25 12.24 11.98
CA TYR A 36 -0.98 11.85 12.65
C TYR A 36 -0.75 11.07 13.96
N ASP A 37 0.46 11.03 14.50
CA ASP A 37 0.82 10.30 15.73
C ASP A 37 0.45 8.80 15.69
N ILE A 38 0.60 8.18 14.51
CA ILE A 38 0.33 6.76 14.29
C ILE A 38 1.64 6.00 14.46
N HIS A 39 1.71 5.16 15.50
CA HIS A 39 2.90 4.36 15.75
C HIS A 39 2.94 3.16 14.80
N THR A 40 3.70 3.30 13.71
CA THR A 40 4.02 2.22 12.78
C THR A 40 5.26 1.45 13.22
N LEU A 41 5.26 0.14 12.97
CA LEU A 41 6.39 -0.76 13.17
C LEU A 41 7.21 -0.92 11.89
N ASP A 42 6.54 -0.93 10.74
CA ASP A 42 7.17 -1.18 9.44
C ASP A 42 6.33 -0.60 8.31
N VAL A 43 7.00 -0.13 7.25
CA VAL A 43 6.40 0.34 6.00
C VAL A 43 7.25 -0.18 4.84
N ARG A 44 6.63 -0.89 3.91
CA ARG A 44 7.30 -1.45 2.73
C ARG A 44 6.53 -1.09 1.48
N ALA A 45 7.25 -0.83 0.39
CA ALA A 45 6.65 -0.66 -0.93
C ALA A 45 7.25 -1.65 -1.92
N GLY A 46 6.42 -2.13 -2.84
CA GLY A 46 6.79 -3.08 -3.88
C GLY A 46 6.05 -2.82 -5.19
N VAL A 47 6.44 -3.58 -6.22
CA VAL A 47 5.68 -3.69 -7.47
C VAL A 47 5.12 -5.09 -7.53
N ASP A 48 3.80 -5.21 -7.59
CA ASP A 48 3.08 -6.44 -7.88
C ASP A 48 2.49 -6.42 -9.28
N HIS A 49 2.08 -7.58 -9.74
CA HIS A 49 1.45 -7.76 -11.05
C HIS A 49 0.07 -8.39 -10.85
N LEU A 50 -0.95 -7.71 -11.35
CA LEU A 50 -2.31 -8.25 -11.37
C LEU A 50 -2.57 -8.83 -12.76
N ASP A 51 -2.77 -10.14 -12.81
CA ASP A 51 -3.21 -10.84 -14.00
C ASP A 51 -4.73 -10.65 -14.18
N LEU A 52 -5.10 -10.05 -15.30
CA LEU A 52 -6.45 -9.71 -15.70
C LEU A 52 -6.83 -10.44 -16.99
N GLU A 53 -6.70 -11.78 -17.03
CA GLU A 53 -7.06 -12.71 -18.14
C GLU A 53 -6.46 -12.35 -19.53
N ASP A 54 -6.81 -11.18 -20.06
CA ASP A 54 -6.33 -10.57 -21.30
C ASP A 54 -5.19 -9.55 -21.10
N ASP A 55 -4.84 -9.17 -19.86
CA ASP A 55 -3.80 -8.16 -19.57
C ASP A 55 -3.04 -8.42 -18.26
N VAL A 56 -1.84 -7.88 -18.12
CA VAL A 56 -1.08 -7.87 -16.87
C VAL A 56 -0.78 -6.43 -16.48
N VAL A 57 -1.37 -5.99 -15.37
CA VAL A 57 -1.22 -4.61 -14.90
C VAL A 57 -0.21 -4.55 -13.76
N ALA A 58 0.86 -3.79 -13.98
CA ALA A 58 1.81 -3.47 -12.92
C ALA A 58 1.16 -2.53 -11.90
N MET A 59 1.41 -2.80 -10.62
CA MET A 59 0.74 -2.15 -9.52
C MET A 59 1.71 -1.86 -8.39
N LEU A 60 1.59 -0.68 -7.77
CA LEU A 60 2.40 -0.35 -6.61
C LEU A 60 1.68 -0.84 -5.36
N THR A 61 2.37 -1.63 -4.53
CA THR A 61 1.84 -2.12 -3.26
C THR A 61 2.57 -1.46 -2.11
N VAL A 62 1.83 -1.07 -1.06
CA VAL A 62 2.38 -0.54 0.18
C VAL A 62 1.81 -1.32 1.36
N ASP A 63 2.67 -1.99 2.10
CA ASP A 63 2.34 -2.69 3.33
C ASP A 63 2.74 -1.84 4.54
N VAL A 64 1.80 -1.61 5.45
CA VAL A 64 2.01 -0.89 6.70
C VAL A 64 1.66 -1.79 7.87
N VAL A 65 2.60 -1.98 8.79
CA VAL A 65 2.36 -2.67 10.05
C VAL A 65 2.24 -1.63 11.15
N ALA A 66 1.04 -1.43 11.71
CA ALA A 66 0.84 -0.54 12.85
C ALA A 66 1.01 -1.28 14.18
N ALA A 67 1.59 -0.62 15.18
CA ALA A 67 1.78 -1.20 16.50
C ALA A 67 0.47 -1.44 17.25
N ARG A 68 -0.59 -0.68 16.92
CA ARG A 68 -1.87 -0.67 17.64
C ARG A 68 -3.04 -0.69 16.65
N SER A 69 -4.05 -1.51 16.95
CA SER A 69 -5.26 -1.60 16.11
C SER A 69 -6.05 -0.29 15.96
N PRO A 70 -6.21 0.56 17.00
CA PRO A 70 -6.87 1.87 16.82
C PRO A 70 -6.14 2.78 15.83
N ASP A 71 -4.81 2.76 15.85
CA ASP A 71 -3.96 3.59 14.99
C ASP A 71 -4.07 3.12 13.53
N ALA A 72 -4.00 1.81 13.30
CA ALA A 72 -4.29 1.22 11.98
C ALA A 72 -5.70 1.54 11.48
N ALA A 73 -6.72 1.41 12.33
CA ALA A 73 -8.09 1.72 11.95
C ALA A 73 -8.26 3.21 11.60
N ARG A 74 -7.54 4.11 12.27
CA ARG A 74 -7.53 5.54 11.96
C ARG A 74 -6.87 5.79 10.60
N LEU A 75 -5.69 5.22 10.36
CA LEU A 75 -5.00 5.30 9.07
C LEU A 75 -5.89 4.77 7.94
N ALA A 76 -6.48 3.60 8.14
CA ALA A 76 -7.38 2.97 7.19
C ALA A 76 -8.59 3.84 6.85
N ARG A 77 -9.21 4.49 7.84
CA ARG A 77 -10.33 5.41 7.59
C ARG A 77 -9.92 6.62 6.77
N MET A 78 -8.76 7.20 7.06
CA MET A 78 -8.25 8.36 6.31
C MET A 78 -7.92 8.02 4.86
N LEU A 79 -7.42 6.80 4.64
CA LEU A 79 -7.10 6.27 3.32
C LEU A 79 -8.29 5.56 2.65
N HIS A 80 -9.49 5.63 3.25
CA HIS A 80 -10.71 4.99 2.75
C HIS A 80 -10.56 3.48 2.47
N LEU A 81 -9.76 2.78 3.28
CA LEU A 81 -9.53 1.33 3.17
C LEU A 81 -10.68 0.54 3.81
N THR A 82 -10.93 -0.64 3.27
CA THR A 82 -11.98 -1.56 3.77
C THR A 82 -11.37 -2.60 4.69
N GLU A 83 -11.98 -2.82 5.85
CA GLU A 83 -11.58 -3.91 6.75
C GLU A 83 -11.85 -5.27 6.09
N ARG A 84 -10.85 -6.14 6.09
CA ARG A 84 -10.97 -7.52 5.60
C ARG A 84 -10.96 -8.46 6.79
N ALA A 85 -12.04 -9.22 6.98
CA ALA A 85 -12.07 -10.28 7.97
C ALA A 85 -11.38 -11.54 7.40
N GLY A 86 -10.56 -12.21 8.21
CA GLY A 86 -10.04 -13.55 7.89
C GLY A 86 -8.74 -13.63 7.08
N HIS A 87 -8.17 -12.53 6.58
CA HIS A 87 -6.93 -12.59 5.77
C HIS A 87 -5.69 -13.07 6.56
N HIS A 88 -5.70 -12.87 7.88
CA HIS A 88 -4.71 -13.41 8.83
C HIS A 88 -5.39 -14.15 9.99
N GLY A 89 -6.56 -14.75 9.73
CA GLY A 89 -7.39 -15.41 10.72
C GLY A 89 -6.87 -16.80 11.09
N SER A 90 -6.20 -16.89 12.23
CA SER A 90 -6.03 -18.07 13.11
C SER A 90 -5.42 -19.33 12.50
N GLU A 91 -4.12 -19.55 12.76
CA GLU A 91 -3.63 -20.92 12.94
C GLU A 91 -4.08 -21.47 14.31
N PRO A 92 -4.37 -22.77 14.44
CA PRO A 92 -4.94 -23.36 15.66
C PRO A 92 -3.97 -23.39 16.85
N HIS A 93 -2.69 -23.06 16.63
CA HIS A 93 -1.63 -23.20 17.62
C HIS A 93 -0.91 -21.86 17.89
N GLY A 94 -1.70 -20.81 18.10
CA GLY A 94 -1.30 -19.67 18.91
C GLY A 94 -0.56 -18.54 18.20
N ARG A 95 -0.67 -17.38 18.87
CA ARG A 95 0.07 -16.12 18.73
C ARG A 95 -0.37 -15.15 17.63
N THR A 96 -1.29 -14.29 18.07
CA THR A 96 -1.65 -12.99 17.50
C THR A 96 -2.65 -13.07 16.36
N THR A 97 -3.90 -12.78 16.68
CA THR A 97 -4.91 -12.45 15.67
C THR A 97 -4.58 -11.06 15.12
N TRP A 98 -4.64 -10.91 13.79
CA TRP A 98 -4.36 -9.65 13.12
C TRP A 98 -5.63 -9.10 12.48
N ARG A 99 -5.77 -7.77 12.50
CA ARG A 99 -6.74 -7.06 11.67
C ARG A 99 -6.03 -6.47 10.48
N CYS A 100 -6.73 -6.46 9.35
CA CYS A 100 -6.20 -5.97 8.10
C CYS A 100 -7.24 -5.08 7.40
N TRP A 101 -6.75 -4.04 6.76
CA TRP A 101 -7.51 -3.15 5.90
C TRP A 101 -6.82 -3.05 4.55
N THR A 102 -7.58 -3.20 3.48
CA THR A 102 -7.05 -3.08 2.12
C THR A 102 -7.91 -2.15 1.28
N GLY A 103 -7.27 -1.49 0.32
CA GLY A 103 -7.97 -0.62 -0.60
C GLY A 103 -7.02 -0.04 -1.63
N TRP A 104 -7.64 0.55 -2.64
CA TRP A 104 -6.96 1.20 -3.75
C TRP A 104 -6.97 2.70 -3.54
N VAL A 105 -5.80 3.32 -3.64
CA VAL A 105 -5.66 4.76 -3.73
C VAL A 105 -5.36 5.11 -5.19
N PRO A 106 -6.21 5.91 -5.85
CA PRO A 106 -5.96 6.34 -7.21
C PRO A 106 -4.70 7.20 -7.25
N ALA A 107 -3.92 7.08 -8.31
CA ALA A 107 -2.77 7.96 -8.50
C ALA A 107 -3.21 9.43 -8.58
N ALA A 108 -2.44 10.32 -7.97
CA ALA A 108 -2.58 11.75 -8.21
C ALA A 108 -1.97 12.07 -9.59
N GLY A 109 -2.75 11.89 -10.66
CA GLY A 109 -2.32 12.16 -12.05
C GLY A 109 -2.03 10.90 -12.87
N PRO A 110 -1.11 10.94 -13.85
CA PRO A 110 -0.87 9.83 -14.80
C PRO A 110 -0.09 8.63 -14.20
N GLY A 111 -0.05 8.50 -12.88
CA GLY A 111 0.68 7.43 -12.18
C GLY A 111 -0.07 6.10 -12.12
N LEU A 112 0.62 5.06 -11.64
CA LEU A 112 0.00 3.76 -11.38
C LEU A 112 -0.88 3.80 -10.13
N PRO A 113 -2.02 3.10 -10.11
CA PRO A 113 -2.81 2.94 -8.89
C PRO A 113 -1.97 2.27 -7.80
N VAL A 114 -2.18 2.68 -6.56
CA VAL A 114 -1.48 2.14 -5.39
C VAL A 114 -2.46 1.29 -4.58
N SER A 115 -2.15 0.03 -4.34
CA SER A 115 -2.84 -0.77 -3.34
C SER A 115 -2.14 -0.62 -2.00
N LEU A 116 -2.93 -0.31 -0.97
CA LEU A 116 -2.45 -0.20 0.40
C LEU A 116 -3.03 -1.32 1.25
N HIS A 117 -2.16 -1.89 2.06
CA HIS A 117 -2.51 -2.90 3.05
C HIS A 117 -2.00 -2.45 4.41
N VAL A 118 -2.92 -2.24 5.34
CA VAL A 118 -2.60 -1.88 6.72
C VAL A 118 -2.93 -3.06 7.60
N THR A 119 -1.98 -3.51 8.41
CA THR A 119 -2.16 -4.59 9.38
C THR A 119 -1.86 -4.11 10.80
N ALA A 120 -2.58 -4.67 11.78
CA ALA A 120 -2.29 -4.44 13.19
C ALA A 120 -2.64 -5.65 14.04
N PRO A 121 -1.89 -5.89 15.13
CA PRO A 121 -2.20 -6.98 16.04
C PRO A 121 -3.46 -6.64 16.85
N ILE A 122 -4.32 -7.64 17.05
CA ILE A 122 -5.34 -7.62 18.08
C ILE A 122 -4.65 -8.01 19.38
N ARG A 123 -4.23 -7.01 20.16
CA ARG A 123 -3.87 -7.26 21.55
C ARG A 123 -5.18 -7.42 22.33
N GLY A 124 -5.36 -8.59 22.93
CA GLY A 124 -6.37 -8.82 23.97
C GLY A 124 -6.01 -8.13 25.27
#